data_AF-A0A7X9KIU1-F1
#
_entry.id   AF-A0A7X9KIU1-F1
#
_cell.length_a   1.000
_cell.length_b   1.000
_cell.length_c   1.000
_cell.angle_alpha   90.00
_cell.angle_beta   90.00
_cell.angle_gamma   90.00
#
_symmetry.space_group_name_H-M   'P 1'
#
loop_
_entity.id
_entity.type
_entity.pdbx_description
1 polymer ?
#
loop_
_entity_poly.entity_id
_entity_poly.type
_entity_poly.pdbx_seq_one_letter_code
_entity_poly.pdbx_strand_id
1 'polypeptide(L)' 'MTDTATTVAEAPRLKVKYHDEVRAALKEQLGLANVMQIPKLEKIVINMGVGRA' A
#
# COMPACT_ATOMS: atom_id res chain seq x y z
N MET A 1 26.10 16.63 -12.37
CA MET A 1 25.70 15.24 -12.09
C MET A 1 24.46 15.32 -11.23
N THR A 2 23.31 15.59 -11.87
CA THR A 2 22.29 14.62 -12.32
C THR A 2 21.27 14.32 -11.23
N ASP A 3 20.39 15.30 -10.98
CA ASP A 3 19.07 15.06 -10.39
C ASP A 3 18.08 14.96 -11.56
N THR A 4 18.17 13.85 -12.29
CA THR A 4 17.25 13.56 -13.40
C THR A 4 16.14 12.70 -12.83
N ALA A 5 15.07 13.36 -12.37
CA ALA A 5 13.80 12.72 -12.06
C ALA A 5 13.20 12.21 -13.38
N THR A 6 13.55 10.98 -13.74
CA THR A 6 13.00 10.25 -14.87
C THR A 6 11.54 9.90 -14.57
N THR A 7 10.63 10.59 -15.25
CA THR A 7 9.22 10.24 -15.38
C THR A 7 9.07 8.96 -16.22
N VAL A 8 8.97 7.82 -15.54
CA VAL A 8 8.30 6.62 -16.06
C VAL A 8 7.13 6.36 -15.11
N ALA A 9 6.02 5.84 -15.62
CA ALA A 9 4.82 5.48 -14.84
C ALA A 9 5.13 4.37 -13.81
N GLU A 10 5.92 4.69 -12.80
CA GLU A 10 6.40 3.78 -11.79
C GLU A 10 5.30 3.57 -10.74
N ALA A 11 4.95 2.30 -10.50
CA ALA A 11 3.93 1.98 -9.53
C ALA A 11 4.29 2.56 -8.14
N PRO A 12 3.32 3.07 -7.36
CA PRO A 12 3.60 3.64 -6.04
C PRO A 12 4.44 2.67 -5.20
N ARG A 13 5.54 3.15 -4.60
CA ARG A 13 6.49 2.32 -3.83
C ARG A 13 5.80 1.39 -2.83
N LEU A 14 4.79 1.91 -2.12
CA LEU A 14 4.02 1.13 -1.13
C LEU A 14 3.13 0.06 -1.77
N LYS A 15 2.64 0.30 -3.00
CA LYS A 15 1.85 -0.68 -3.74
C LYS A 15 2.72 -1.85 -4.19
N VAL A 16 3.92 -1.57 -4.69
CA VAL A 16 4.92 -2.60 -5.05
C VAL A 16 5.25 -3.46 -3.84
N LYS A 17 5.66 -2.82 -2.73
CA LYS A 17 5.95 -3.53 -1.47
C LYS A 17 4.80 -4.40 -0.97
N TYR A 18 3.56 -3.93 -1.10
CA TYR A 18 2.39 -4.69 -0.71
C TYR A 18 2.22 -5.97 -1.54
N HIS A 19 2.41 -5.88 -2.86
CA HIS A 19 2.27 -7.01 -3.76
C HIS A 19 3.37 -8.06 -3.57
N ASP A 20 4.61 -7.62 -3.33
CA ASP A 20 5.77 -8.50 -3.31
C ASP A 20 5.99 -9.16 -1.94
N GLU A 21 5.91 -8.39 -0.86
CA GLU A 21 6.31 -8.86 0.48
C GLU A 21 5.09 -9.09 1.39
N VAL A 22 4.25 -8.06 1.52
CA VAL A 22 3.21 -8.02 2.57
C VAL A 22 2.11 -9.03 2.30
N ARG A 23 1.71 -9.22 1.03
CA ARG A 23 0.67 -10.17 0.64
C ARG A 23 1.02 -11.61 1.00
N ALA A 24 2.27 -12.01 0.76
CA ALA A 24 2.76 -13.36 1.06
C ALA A 24 2.81 -13.58 2.58
N ALA A 25 3.41 -12.63 3.31
CA ALA A 25 3.50 -12.68 4.77
C ALA A 25 2.11 -12.75 5.44
N LEU A 26 1.14 -11.96 4.97
CA LEU A 26 -0.22 -11.98 5.50
C LEU A 26 -0.94 -13.31 5.23
N LYS A 27 -0.73 -13.91 4.05
CA LYS A 27 -1.34 -15.19 3.71
C LYS A 27 -0.85 -16.30 4.65
N GLU A 28 0.45 -16.32 4.94
CA GLU A 28 1.07 -17.30 5.83
C GLU A 28 0.65 -17.08 7.30
N GLN A 29 0.73 -15.85 7.79
CA GLN A 29 0.37 -15.52 9.18
C GLN A 29 -1.10 -15.79 9.51
N LEU A 30 -2.00 -15.59 8.54
CA LEU A 30 -3.44 -15.75 8.74
C LEU A 30 -3.97 -17.11 8.25
N GLY A 31 -3.11 -17.97 7.70
CA GLY A 31 -3.50 -19.30 7.21
C GLY A 31 -4.58 -19.28 6.13
N LEU A 32 -4.63 -18.23 5.30
CA LEU A 32 -5.73 -18.02 4.35
C LEU A 32 -5.60 -18.98 3.16
N ALA A 33 -6.60 -19.86 3.00
CA ALA A 33 -6.65 -20.81 1.88
C ALA A 33 -6.87 -20.10 0.53
N ASN A 34 -7.59 -18.97 0.52
CA ASN A 34 -7.94 -18.27 -0.71
C ASN A 34 -7.12 -16.98 -0.89
N VAL A 35 -6.54 -16.82 -2.08
CA VAL A 35 -5.69 -15.69 -2.48
C VAL A 35 -6.46 -14.36 -2.52
N MET A 36 -7.79 -14.42 -2.69
CA MET A 36 -8.66 -13.24 -2.69
C MET A 36 -9.11 -12.78 -1.30
N GLN A 37 -8.91 -13.60 -0.26
CA GLN A 37 -9.24 -13.23 1.13
C GLN A 37 -8.19 -12.32 1.78
N ILE A 38 -7.06 -12.08 1.10
CA ILE A 38 -5.97 -11.30 1.66
C ILE A 38 -6.43 -9.83 1.84
N PRO A 39 -6.39 -9.27 3.06
CA PRO A 39 -6.91 -7.93 3.35
C PRO A 39 -6.21 -6.84 2.55
N LYS A 40 -6.96 -5.89 1.99
CA LYS A 40 -6.45 -4.75 1.19
C LYS A 40 -6.87 -3.43 1.82
N LEU A 41 -6.05 -2.38 1.64
CA LEU A 41 -6.42 -1.00 1.95
C LEU A 41 -7.39 -0.47 0.89
N GLU A 42 -8.62 -0.14 1.29
CA GLU A 42 -9.63 0.41 0.40
C GLU A 42 -9.58 1.94 0.31
N LYS A 43 -9.56 2.63 1.44
CA LYS A 43 -9.43 4.09 1.48
C LYS A 43 -8.75 4.57 2.76
N ILE A 44 -8.10 5.71 2.68
CA ILE A 44 -7.58 6.45 3.83
C ILE A 44 -8.39 7.74 3.92
N VAL A 45 -9.20 7.90 4.96
CA VAL A 45 -9.96 9.12 5.21
C VAL A 45 -9.17 9.95 6.22
N ILE A 46 -8.71 11.12 5.79
CA ILE A 46 -8.07 12.10 6.69
C ILE A 46 -9.15 13.10 7.07
N ASN A 47 -9.57 13.08 8.33
CA ASN A 47 -10.45 14.08 8.90
C ASN A 47 -9.62 15.02 9.77
N MET A 48 -9.72 16.33 9.54
CA MET A 48 -9.10 17.34 10.39
C MET A 48 -10.22 18.19 11.00
N GLY A 49 -10.56 17.91 12.25
CA GLY A 49 -11.56 18.69 13.00
C GLY A 49 -10.96 19.98 13.52
N VAL A 50 -11.20 21.11 12.84
CA VAL A 50 -10.83 22.45 13.34
C VAL A 50 -11.97 23.04 14.15
N GLY A 51 -12.14 22.55 15.38
CA GLY A 51 -13.07 23.11 16.35
C GLY A 51 -12.43 24.28 17.10
N ARG A 52 -12.72 25.52 16.67
CA ARG A 52 -12.17 26.80 17.16
C ARG A 52 -10.65 26.90 16.99
N ALA A 53 -10.23 27.46 15.85
CA ALA A 53 -8.92 28.09 15.70
C ALA A 53 -9.01 29.56 16.12
#